data_AF-A0A927QUN4-F1
#
_entry.id   AF-A0A927QUN4-F1
#
_cell.length_a   1.000
_cell.length_b   1.000
_cell.length_c   1.000
_cell.angle_alpha   90.00
_cell.angle_beta   90.00
_cell.angle_gamma   90.00
#
_symmetry.space_group_name_H-M   'P 1'
#
loop_
_entity.id
_entity.type
_entity.pdbx_description
1 polymer ?
#
loop_
_entity_poly.entity_id
_entity_poly.type
_entity_poly.pdbx_seq_one_letter_code
_entity_poly.pdbx_strand_id
1 'polypeptide(L)'
;MKYSIFIFAIILTLGCTSKHDLKNVTKIYEKLIVFNGEGLVHSENKIIIIDGKRCVIEKKIIYDHQGKCLFLYTGGSEGLISHSRNSSRGYLPIEGEALNYTIKIDKKNNWILDNNDTIRVFKVLGNEIITSTNEKRGRFFVYKYR
;
A
#
# COMPACT_ATOMS: atom_id res chain seq x y z
N MET A 1 30.60 43.88 -4.96
CA MET A 1 29.82 42.97 -4.08
C MET A 1 28.65 42.46 -4.94
N LYS A 2 28.73 41.42 -5.78
CA LYS A 2 29.11 40.00 -5.59
C LYS A 2 28.46 39.35 -4.36
N TYR A 3 27.71 38.28 -4.64
CA TYR A 3 26.96 37.38 -3.76
C TYR A 3 25.67 38.03 -3.21
N SER A 4 24.44 37.59 -3.48
CA SER A 4 23.96 36.22 -3.45
C SER A 4 22.51 36.17 -3.98
N ILE A 5 22.32 35.89 -5.28
CA ILE A 5 20.99 35.52 -5.85
C ILE A 5 20.97 34.05 -6.30
N PHE A 6 22.11 33.34 -6.18
CA PHE A 6 22.22 31.93 -6.55
C PHE A 6 21.71 30.93 -5.49
N ILE A 7 21.26 31.39 -4.32
CA ILE A 7 20.85 30.48 -3.23
C ILE A 7 19.40 29.96 -3.40
N PHE A 8 18.58 30.57 -4.26
CA PHE A 8 17.22 30.06 -4.51
C PHE A 8 17.17 28.88 -5.50
N ALA A 9 18.26 28.61 -6.22
CA ALA A 9 18.34 27.52 -7.22
C ALA A 9 18.94 26.21 -6.67
N ILE A 10 19.51 26.21 -5.46
CA ILE A 10 20.24 25.05 -4.89
C ILE A 10 19.39 24.26 -3.88
N ILE A 11 18.27 24.81 -3.40
CA ILE A 11 17.37 24.05 -2.49
C ILE A 11 16.47 23.07 -3.26
N LEU A 12 16.31 23.23 -4.59
CA LEU A 12 15.61 22.27 -5.45
C LEU A 12 16.44 21.03 -5.82
N THR A 13 17.73 20.95 -5.46
CA THR A 13 18.61 19.84 -5.84
C THR A 13 19.13 19.02 -4.65
N LEU A 14 18.78 19.38 -3.41
CA LEU A 14 19.21 18.68 -2.18
C LEU A 14 18.09 17.90 -1.49
N GLY A 15 16.95 17.73 -2.14
CA GLY A 15 16.12 16.56 -1.91
C GLY A 15 16.81 15.34 -2.53
N CYS A 16 17.88 14.86 -1.90
CA CYS A 16 18.42 13.52 -2.12
C CYS A 16 17.37 12.52 -1.61
N THR A 17 16.21 12.54 -2.26
CA THR A 17 15.23 11.49 -2.19
C THR A 17 15.99 10.31 -2.76
N SER A 18 16.30 9.31 -1.92
CA SER A 18 16.45 7.98 -2.46
C SER A 18 15.18 7.75 -3.27
N LYS A 19 15.26 7.89 -4.60
CA LYS A 19 14.17 7.51 -5.49
C LYS A 19 14.03 6.03 -5.26
N HIS A 20 13.15 5.68 -4.33
CA HIS A 20 12.75 4.32 -4.11
C HIS A 20 12.17 3.86 -5.45
N ASP A 21 12.89 2.97 -6.11
CA ASP A 21 12.68 2.63 -7.51
C ASP A 21 12.03 1.24 -7.59
N LEU A 22 10.96 1.15 -8.37
CA LEU A 22 10.21 -0.08 -8.62
C LEU A 22 10.93 -1.02 -9.60
N LYS A 23 12.15 -0.69 -10.06
CA LYS A 23 12.99 -1.55 -10.94
C LYS A 23 13.00 -3.02 -10.51
N ASN A 24 13.27 -3.27 -9.23
CA ASN A 24 13.41 -4.63 -8.68
C ASN A 24 12.08 -5.24 -8.22
N VAL A 25 10.98 -4.50 -8.35
CA VAL A 25 9.65 -4.98 -7.99
C VAL A 25 9.11 -5.73 -9.20
N THR A 26 9.05 -7.06 -9.12
CA THR A 26 8.49 -7.87 -10.20
C THR A 26 6.97 -7.80 -10.16
N LYS A 27 6.40 -8.02 -8.97
CA LYS A 27 4.94 -8.09 -8.83
C LYS A 27 4.47 -7.79 -7.42
N ILE A 28 3.43 -6.97 -7.31
CA ILE A 28 2.64 -6.83 -6.09
C ILE A 28 1.69 -8.02 -5.96
N TYR A 29 1.70 -8.68 -4.80
CA TYR A 29 0.82 -9.83 -4.51
C TYR A 29 -0.15 -9.57 -3.36
N GLU A 30 0.11 -8.55 -2.54
CA GLU A 30 -0.74 -8.18 -1.41
C GLU A 30 -0.79 -6.66 -1.27
N LYS A 31 -2.00 -6.13 -1.03
CA LYS A 31 -2.23 -4.76 -0.58
C LYS A 31 -2.91 -4.78 0.78
N LEU A 32 -2.42 -3.98 1.70
CA LEU A 32 -3.03 -3.71 2.99
C LEU A 32 -3.45 -2.24 3.05
N ILE A 33 -4.64 -1.99 3.58
CA ILE A 33 -5.08 -0.67 4.04
C ILE A 33 -4.98 -0.73 5.56
N VAL A 34 -4.12 0.11 6.12
CA VAL A 34 -3.81 0.09 7.54
C VAL A 34 -3.91 1.48 8.14
N PHE A 35 -4.09 1.54 9.46
CA PHE A 35 -4.03 2.77 10.25
C PHE A 35 -3.20 2.57 11.52
N ASN A 36 -2.77 3.66 12.14
CA ASN A 36 -2.06 3.61 13.42
C ASN A 36 -3.00 3.08 14.50
N GLY A 37 -2.64 1.96 15.12
CA GLY A 37 -3.43 1.28 16.15
C GLY A 37 -2.98 1.56 17.58
N GLU A 38 -2.07 2.52 17.80
CA GLU A 38 -1.62 2.89 19.13
C GLU A 38 -2.79 3.23 20.06
N GLY A 39 -2.82 2.60 21.23
CA GLY A 39 -3.86 2.81 22.24
C GLY A 39 -5.19 2.08 22.00
N LEU A 40 -5.34 1.33 20.91
CA LEU A 40 -6.58 0.60 20.59
C LEU A 40 -6.43 -0.91 20.77
N VAL A 41 -7.44 -1.54 21.37
CA VAL A 41 -7.54 -3.00 21.48
C VAL A 41 -8.23 -3.55 20.24
N HIS A 42 -7.52 -4.40 19.50
CA HIS A 42 -8.02 -5.10 18.32
C HIS A 42 -7.61 -6.56 18.37
N SER A 43 -8.37 -7.42 17.68
CA SER A 43 -8.02 -8.83 17.48
C SER A 43 -6.61 -8.96 16.89
N GLU A 44 -5.82 -9.89 17.42
CA GLU A 44 -4.40 -10.05 17.04
C GLU A 44 -4.23 -10.32 15.54
N ASN A 45 -5.20 -10.99 14.92
CA ASN A 45 -5.21 -11.28 13.48
C ASN A 45 -5.38 -10.03 12.60
N LYS A 46 -5.64 -8.85 13.18
CA LYS A 46 -5.68 -7.55 12.49
C LYS A 46 -4.40 -6.75 12.68
N ILE A 47 -3.45 -7.20 13.49
CA ILE A 47 -2.26 -6.43 13.83
C ILE A 47 -1.10 -6.78 12.90
N ILE A 48 -0.40 -5.76 12.43
CA ILE A 48 0.85 -5.87 11.68
C ILE A 48 1.87 -4.86 12.21
N ILE A 49 3.15 -5.20 12.15
CA ILE A 49 4.24 -4.28 12.46
C ILE A 49 4.83 -3.75 11.16
N ILE A 50 4.86 -2.43 10.99
CA ILE A 50 5.40 -1.75 9.81
C ILE A 50 6.38 -0.69 10.29
N ASP A 51 7.64 -0.76 9.85
CA ASP A 51 8.71 0.15 10.27
C ASP A 51 8.79 0.30 11.81
N GLY A 52 8.65 -0.82 12.53
CA GLY A 52 8.65 -0.89 14.00
C GLY A 52 7.36 -0.39 14.68
N LYS A 53 6.36 0.08 13.92
CA LYS A 53 5.10 0.61 14.47
C LYS A 53 3.97 -0.41 14.40
N ARG A 54 3.16 -0.47 15.45
CA ARG A 54 1.96 -1.31 15.50
C ARG A 54 0.85 -0.67 14.68
N CYS A 55 0.36 -1.39 13.68
CA CYS A 55 -0.69 -0.95 12.77
C CYS A 55 -1.83 -1.95 12.72
N VAL A 56 -3.02 -1.47 12.39
CA VAL A 56 -4.24 -2.28 12.31
C VAL A 56 -4.67 -2.38 10.86
N ILE A 57 -4.91 -3.60 10.39
CA ILE A 57 -5.42 -3.93 9.07
C ILE A 57 -6.92 -3.69 9.04
N GLU A 58 -7.34 -2.73 8.21
CA GLU A 58 -8.73 -2.48 7.88
C GLU A 58 -9.17 -3.32 6.67
N LYS A 59 -8.29 -3.47 5.69
CA LYS A 59 -8.57 -4.22 4.46
C LYS A 59 -7.29 -4.89 3.98
N LYS A 60 -7.40 -6.13 3.52
CA LYS A 60 -6.31 -6.88 2.88
C LYS A 60 -6.79 -7.46 1.57
N ILE A 61 -6.00 -7.31 0.52
CA ILE A 61 -6.31 -7.76 -0.83
C ILE A 61 -5.15 -8.62 -1.31
N ILE A 62 -5.44 -9.83 -1.77
CA ILE A 62 -4.47 -10.73 -2.39
C ILE A 62 -4.72 -10.79 -3.88
N TYR A 63 -3.67 -10.61 -4.68
CA TYR A 63 -3.76 -10.56 -6.13
C TYR A 63 -3.21 -11.81 -6.80
N ASP A 64 -3.88 -12.27 -7.85
CA ASP A 64 -3.37 -13.33 -8.73
C ASP A 64 -2.18 -12.87 -9.57
N HIS A 65 -1.60 -13.75 -10.39
CA HIS A 65 -0.44 -13.45 -11.24
C HIS A 65 -0.68 -12.31 -12.26
N GLN A 66 -1.93 -12.00 -12.59
CA GLN A 66 -2.31 -10.92 -13.51
C GLN A 66 -2.58 -9.59 -12.78
N GLY A 67 -2.46 -9.57 -11.45
CA GLY A 67 -2.76 -8.40 -10.63
C GLY A 67 -4.26 -8.24 -10.37
N LYS A 68 -5.09 -9.24 -10.59
CA LYS A 68 -6.53 -9.20 -10.27
C LYS A 68 -6.78 -9.66 -8.85
N CYS A 69 -7.74 -9.04 -8.17
CA CYS A 69 -8.14 -9.42 -6.81
C CYS A 69 -8.61 -10.88 -6.76
N LEU A 70 -7.92 -11.74 -6.02
CA LEU A 70 -8.24 -13.16 -5.82
C LEU A 70 -8.95 -13.39 -4.48
N PHE A 71 -8.42 -12.77 -3.42
CA PHE A 71 -9.02 -12.76 -2.09
C PHE A 71 -9.11 -11.35 -1.54
N LEU A 72 -10.19 -11.10 -0.79
CA LEU A 72 -10.42 -9.86 -0.08
C LEU A 72 -10.71 -10.18 1.38
N TYR A 73 -10.11 -9.42 2.28
CA TYR A 73 -10.31 -9.54 3.71
C TYR A 73 -10.73 -8.17 4.25
N THR A 74 -11.88 -8.10 4.92
CA THR A 74 -12.43 -6.85 5.46
C THR A 74 -12.40 -6.87 6.98
N GLY A 75 -12.07 -5.75 7.61
CA GLY A 75 -12.03 -5.65 9.05
C GLY A 75 -13.42 -5.70 9.67
N GLY A 76 -13.67 -6.70 10.52
CA GLY A 76 -14.82 -6.80 11.42
C GLY A 76 -14.40 -6.71 12.90
N SER A 77 -15.37 -6.92 13.80
CA SER A 77 -15.16 -6.87 15.25
C SER A 77 -14.25 -8.00 15.76
N GLU A 78 -14.44 -9.21 15.24
CA GLU A 78 -13.70 -10.41 15.67
C GLU A 78 -12.39 -10.64 14.92
N GLY A 79 -12.16 -9.90 13.83
CA GLY A 79 -11.01 -10.12 12.97
C GLY A 79 -11.24 -9.71 11.54
N LEU A 80 -10.56 -10.40 10.63
CA LEU A 80 -10.74 -10.23 9.19
C LEU A 80 -11.80 -11.19 8.66
N ILE A 81 -12.82 -10.67 8.01
CA ILE A 81 -13.84 -11.43 7.29
C ILE A 81 -13.31 -11.75 5.89
N SER A 82 -13.30 -13.03 5.54
CA SER A 82 -12.68 -13.57 4.33
C SER A 82 -13.66 -13.66 3.15
N HIS A 83 -13.26 -13.12 2.01
CA HIS A 83 -13.97 -13.16 0.74
C HIS A 83 -13.07 -13.72 -0.39
N SER A 84 -13.65 -14.45 -1.33
CA SER A 84 -12.93 -15.07 -2.45
C SER A 84 -13.61 -14.82 -3.78
N ARG A 85 -12.83 -14.63 -4.85
CA ARG A 85 -13.33 -14.52 -6.22
C ARG A 85 -14.01 -15.82 -6.68
N ASN A 86 -13.39 -16.95 -6.35
CA ASN A 86 -13.91 -18.28 -6.67
C ASN A 86 -14.45 -18.89 -5.38
N SER A 87 -15.74 -19.25 -5.36
CA SER A 87 -16.41 -19.84 -4.18
C SER A 87 -15.53 -20.93 -3.57
N SER A 88 -14.99 -20.64 -2.40
CA SER A 88 -14.09 -21.52 -1.66
C SER A 88 -14.62 -21.67 -0.24
N ARG A 89 -14.46 -22.86 0.33
CA ARG A 89 -15.02 -23.19 1.64
C ARG A 89 -14.48 -22.22 2.69
N GLY A 90 -15.37 -21.57 3.44
CA GLY A 90 -14.99 -20.58 4.46
C GLY A 90 -14.79 -19.15 3.94
N TYR A 91 -15.15 -18.86 2.69
CA TYR A 91 -15.08 -17.52 2.12
C TYR A 91 -16.44 -17.06 1.62
N LEU A 92 -16.77 -15.80 1.89
CA LEU A 92 -17.89 -15.11 1.27
C LEU A 92 -17.56 -14.76 -0.19
N PRO A 93 -18.54 -14.55 -1.08
CA PRO A 93 -18.27 -14.02 -2.40
C PRO A 93 -17.68 -12.61 -2.31
N ILE A 94 -16.83 -12.25 -3.29
CA ILE A 94 -16.46 -10.86 -3.55
C ILE A 94 -17.58 -10.24 -4.40
N GLU A 95 -18.13 -9.12 -3.95
CA GLU A 95 -19.24 -8.42 -4.62
C GLU A 95 -18.81 -7.03 -5.14
N GLY A 96 -19.54 -6.54 -6.14
CA GLY A 96 -19.43 -5.16 -6.65
C GLY A 96 -18.04 -4.80 -7.21
N GLU A 97 -17.63 -3.55 -6.98
CA GLU A 97 -16.38 -2.99 -7.52
C GLU A 97 -15.12 -3.76 -7.09
N ALA A 98 -15.17 -4.49 -5.98
CA ALA A 98 -14.03 -5.26 -5.48
C ALA A 98 -13.63 -6.42 -6.42
N LEU A 99 -14.55 -6.91 -7.27
CA LEU A 99 -14.23 -7.89 -8.32
C LEU A 99 -13.33 -7.30 -9.42
N ASN A 100 -13.39 -5.98 -9.61
CA ASN A 100 -12.67 -5.29 -10.68
C ASN A 100 -11.35 -4.69 -10.20
N TYR A 101 -11.01 -4.85 -8.91
CA TYR A 101 -9.73 -4.42 -8.38
C TYR A 101 -8.58 -5.06 -9.14
N THR A 102 -7.76 -4.20 -9.73
CA THR A 102 -6.54 -4.56 -10.44
C THR A 102 -5.37 -3.75 -9.89
N ILE A 103 -4.17 -4.34 -9.94
CA ILE A 103 -2.93 -3.67 -9.58
C ILE A 103 -1.85 -3.92 -10.62
N LYS A 104 -1.13 -2.88 -11.01
CA LYS A 104 -0.03 -2.94 -11.97
C LYS A 104 1.11 -2.02 -11.53
N ILE A 105 2.32 -2.35 -11.97
CA ILE A 105 3.51 -1.53 -11.79
C ILE A 105 3.88 -0.94 -13.14
N ASP A 106 3.97 0.38 -13.20
CA ASP A 106 4.58 1.08 -14.33
C ASP A 106 6.03 1.40 -13.98
N LYS A 107 6.94 0.52 -14.39
CA LYS A 107 8.39 0.67 -14.15
C LYS A 107 8.99 1.85 -14.89
N LYS A 108 8.42 2.24 -16.04
CA LYS A 108 8.94 3.35 -16.86
C LYS A 108 8.75 4.67 -16.13
N ASN A 109 7.58 4.85 -15.52
CA ASN A 109 7.23 6.07 -14.81
C ASN A 109 7.44 5.99 -13.29
N ASN A 110 7.83 4.83 -12.78
CA ASN A 110 7.98 4.53 -11.34
C ASN A 110 6.67 4.71 -10.56
N TRP A 111 5.55 4.19 -11.10
CA TRP A 111 4.21 4.32 -10.50
C TRP A 111 3.61 2.97 -10.15
N ILE A 112 2.69 2.98 -9.17
CA ILE A 112 1.75 1.89 -8.95
C ILE A 112 0.39 2.34 -9.47
N LEU A 113 -0.19 1.54 -10.37
CA LEU A 113 -1.54 1.72 -10.87
C LEU A 113 -2.46 0.80 -10.06
N ASP A 114 -3.24 1.39 -9.17
CA ASP A 114 -4.09 0.67 -8.22
C ASP A 114 -5.54 1.00 -8.53
N ASN A 115 -6.18 0.11 -9.29
CA ASN A 115 -7.48 0.36 -9.89
C ASN A 115 -7.50 1.67 -10.71
N ASN A 116 -8.24 2.68 -10.27
CA ASN A 116 -8.34 3.99 -10.91
C ASN A 116 -7.34 5.02 -10.34
N ASP A 117 -6.54 4.65 -9.34
CA ASP A 117 -5.58 5.52 -8.69
C ASP A 117 -4.16 5.32 -9.24
N THR A 118 -3.41 6.42 -9.35
CA THR A 118 -1.98 6.40 -9.69
C THR A 118 -1.16 6.86 -8.49
N ILE A 119 -0.44 5.93 -7.89
CA ILE A 119 0.40 6.18 -6.72
C ILE A 119 1.81 6.54 -7.17
N ARG A 120 2.23 7.77 -6.82
CA ARG A 120 3.50 8.36 -7.24
C ARG A 120 4.47 8.64 -6.08
N VAL A 121 3.96 8.64 -4.85
CA VAL A 121 4.74 8.98 -3.66
C VAL A 121 4.66 7.82 -2.68
N PHE A 122 5.82 7.19 -2.46
CA PHE A 122 5.95 6.02 -1.61
C PHE A 122 7.39 5.85 -1.12
N LYS A 123 7.54 5.06 -0.06
CA LYS A 123 8.81 4.59 0.51
C LYS A 123 8.89 3.08 0.29
N VAL A 124 10.05 2.58 -0.14
CA VAL A 124 10.30 1.13 -0.23
C VAL A 124 11.08 0.70 1.02
N LEU A 125 10.58 -0.32 1.72
CA LEU A 125 11.16 -0.92 2.92
C LEU A 125 11.21 -2.43 2.77
N GLY A 126 12.40 -3.00 2.55
CA GLY A 126 12.56 -4.45 2.38
C GLY A 126 11.76 -4.97 1.19
N ASN A 127 10.70 -5.74 1.46
CA ASN A 127 9.75 -6.29 0.48
C ASN A 127 8.38 -5.58 0.51
N GLU A 128 8.31 -4.39 1.11
CA GLU A 128 7.10 -3.60 1.27
C GLU A 128 7.26 -2.22 0.65
N ILE A 129 6.17 -1.70 0.08
CA ILE A 129 6.05 -0.33 -0.43
C ILE A 129 4.98 0.36 0.39
N ILE A 130 5.32 1.46 1.02
CA ILE A 130 4.44 2.22 1.92
C ILE A 130 4.14 3.55 1.27
N THR A 131 2.86 3.86 1.08
CA THR A 131 2.46 5.17 0.54
C THR A 131 2.63 6.26 1.58
N SER A 132 3.03 7.47 1.15
CA SER A 132 2.95 8.63 2.03
C SER A 132 1.50 8.83 2.48
N THR A 133 1.28 8.86 3.79
CA THR A 133 -0.02 9.02 4.45
C THR A 133 -0.80 10.18 3.86
N ASN A 134 -2.08 9.97 3.56
CA ASN A 134 -3.01 11.09 3.52
C ASN A 134 -3.28 11.46 4.98
N GLU A 135 -2.52 12.41 5.53
CA GLU A 135 -2.53 12.79 6.95
C GLU A 135 -3.94 13.10 7.48
N LYS A 136 -4.87 13.47 6.59
CA LYS A 136 -6.27 13.76 6.96
C LYS A 136 -7.08 12.56 7.46
N ARG A 137 -6.65 11.30 7.25
CA ARG A 137 -7.45 10.10 7.63
C ARG A 137 -6.71 9.02 8.41
N GLY A 138 -5.44 9.22 8.73
CA GLY A 138 -4.63 8.27 9.51
C GLY A 138 -4.42 6.89 8.86
N ARG A 139 -4.82 6.72 7.59
CA ARG A 139 -4.70 5.48 6.82
C ARG A 139 -3.62 5.60 5.77
N PHE A 140 -2.93 4.49 5.53
CA PHE A 140 -1.95 4.36 4.46
C PHE A 140 -2.01 2.97 3.83
N PHE A 141 -1.47 2.86 2.62
CA PHE A 141 -1.39 1.60 1.90
C PHE A 141 -0.01 0.98 2.05
N VAL A 142 0.00 -0.33 2.23
CA VAL A 142 1.20 -1.15 2.19
C VAL A 142 1.03 -2.16 1.07
N TYR A 143 1.96 -2.16 0.12
CA TYR A 143 2.02 -3.14 -0.95
C TYR A 143 3.17 -4.09 -0.69
N LYS A 144 2.91 -5.40 -0.64
CA LYS A 144 3.98 -6.40 -0.58
C LYS A 144 4.25 -6.94 -1.97
N TYR A 145 5.54 -7.12 -2.27
CA TYR A 145 5.98 -7.54 -3.58
C TYR A 145 7.02 -8.67 -3.55
N ARG A 146 7.19 -9.28 -4.71
CA ARG A 146 8.28 -10.20 -5.06
C ARG A 146 9.09 -9.62 -6.21
#